data_AF-A0A9D6I8X2-F1
#
_entry.id   AF-A0A9D6I8X2-F1
#
_cell.length_a   1.000
_cell.length_b   1.000
_cell.length_c   1.000
_cell.angle_alpha   90.00
_cell.angle_beta   90.00
_cell.angle_gamma   90.00
#
_symmetry.space_group_name_H-M   'P 1'
#
loop_
_entity.id
_entity.type
_entity.pdbx_description
1 polymer ?
#
loop_
_entity_poly.entity_id
_entity_poly.type
_entity_poly.pdbx_seq_one_letter_code
_entity_poly.pdbx_strand_id
1 'polypeptide(L)'
;MNTSMIVTNIRMPKQIYTKVKTLAAEKGISFNQYINQLVAEKTRLKQLGLDKKPLKRNQYPSLWDLAKLAKLPSKPMGASKDDKIIYGIDDR
;
A
#
# COMPACT_ATOMS: atom_id res chain seq x y z
N MET A 1 -8.51 0.35 -36.76
CA MET A 1 -7.40 0.61 -35.82
C MET A 1 -6.59 -0.67 -35.70
N ASN A 2 -5.32 -0.68 -36.14
CA ASN A 2 -4.46 -1.84 -35.96
C ASN A 2 -3.95 -1.86 -34.51
N THR A 3 -4.44 -2.82 -33.72
CA THR A 3 -3.94 -3.04 -32.36
C THR A 3 -2.58 -3.75 -32.47
N SER A 4 -1.49 -3.01 -32.27
CA SER A 4 -0.15 -3.61 -32.20
C SER A 4 -0.04 -4.46 -30.93
N MET A 5 0.13 -5.77 -31.09
CA MET A 5 0.35 -6.68 -29.96
C MET A 5 1.86 -6.76 -29.66
N ILE A 6 2.25 -6.38 -28.44
CA ILE A 6 3.63 -6.47 -27.97
C ILE A 6 3.76 -7.67 -27.04
N VAL A 7 4.68 -8.58 -27.33
CA VAL A 7 4.97 -9.77 -26.51
C VAL A 7 6.25 -9.53 -25.72
N THR A 8 6.20 -9.75 -24.40
CA THR A 8 7.35 -9.56 -23.51
C THR A 8 7.67 -10.87 -22.79
N ASN A 9 8.93 -11.29 -22.84
CA ASN A 9 9.42 -12.45 -22.08
C ASN A 9 9.93 -12.01 -20.70
N ILE A 10 9.31 -12.52 -19.64
CA ILE A 10 9.66 -12.19 -18.25
C ILE A 10 10.40 -13.38 -17.63
N ARG A 11 11.59 -13.13 -17.06
CA ARG A 11 12.34 -14.11 -16.27
C ARG A 11 12.01 -13.92 -14.79
N MET A 12 11.56 -14.98 -14.11
CA MET A 12 11.26 -14.93 -12.69
C MET A 12 11.55 -16.26 -11.98
N PRO A 13 11.83 -16.24 -10.66
CA PRO A 13 11.95 -17.46 -9.87
C PRO A 13 10.68 -18.31 -9.91
N LYS A 14 10.85 -19.63 -10.03
CA LYS A 14 9.73 -20.59 -10.12
C LYS A 14 8.71 -20.44 -8.98
N GLN A 15 9.20 -20.22 -7.76
CA GLN A 15 8.36 -20.07 -6.57
C GLN A 15 7.42 -18.87 -6.67
N ILE A 16 7.90 -17.75 -7.22
CA ILE A 16 7.11 -16.54 -7.42
C ILE A 16 6.08 -16.78 -8.52
N TYR A 17 6.50 -17.40 -9.64
CA TYR A 17 5.60 -17.76 -10.73
C TYR A 17 4.41 -18.59 -10.24
N THR A 18 4.66 -19.62 -9.43
CA THR A 18 3.60 -20.48 -8.89
C THR A 18 2.63 -19.68 -8.01
N LYS A 19 3.12 -18.82 -7.11
CA LYS A 19 2.28 -17.98 -6.26
C LYS A 19 1.41 -17.00 -7.05
N VAL A 20 1.99 -16.35 -8.06
CA VAL A 20 1.24 -15.41 -8.91
C VAL A 20 0.20 -16.16 -9.73
N LYS A 21 0.51 -17.37 -10.20
CA LYS A 21 -0.42 -18.22 -10.93
C LYS A 21 -1.59 -18.68 -10.06
N THR A 22 -1.37 -19.03 -8.79
CA THR A 22 -2.47 -19.37 -7.87
C THR A 22 -3.38 -18.18 -7.62
N LEU A 23 -2.81 -16.98 -7.40
CA LEU A 23 -3.60 -15.76 -7.23
C LEU A 23 -4.44 -15.40 -8.47
N ALA A 24 -3.89 -15.63 -9.67
CA ALA A 24 -4.65 -15.46 -10.91
C ALA A 24 -5.82 -16.46 -11.00
N ALA A 25 -5.58 -17.72 -10.61
CA ALA A 25 -6.61 -18.75 -10.59
C ALA A 25 -7.72 -18.46 -9.56
N GLU A 26 -7.38 -17.97 -8.37
CA GLU A 26 -8.34 -17.53 -7.35
C GLU A 26 -9.26 -16.42 -7.86
N LYS A 27 -8.76 -15.56 -8.74
CA LYS A 27 -9.52 -14.50 -9.41
C LYS A 27 -10.25 -14.97 -10.67
N GLY A 28 -10.12 -16.24 -11.07
CA GLY A 28 -10.74 -16.80 -12.27
C GLY A 28 -10.20 -16.25 -13.59
N ILE A 29 -8.98 -15.71 -13.60
CA ILE A 29 -8.37 -15.06 -14.78
C ILE A 29 -7.06 -15.74 -15.19
N SER A 30 -6.66 -15.55 -16.45
CA SER A 30 -5.37 -16.06 -16.91
C SER A 30 -4.20 -15.30 -16.28
N PHE A 31 -3.04 -15.96 -16.18
CA PHE A 31 -1.81 -15.34 -15.69
C PHE A 31 -1.45 -14.06 -16.45
N ASN A 32 -1.58 -14.06 -17.78
CA ASN A 32 -1.25 -12.89 -18.60
C ASN A 32 -2.21 -11.72 -18.36
N GLN A 33 -3.51 -11.99 -18.25
CA GLN A 33 -4.50 -10.96 -17.88
C GLN A 33 -4.20 -10.39 -16.49
N TYR A 34 -3.84 -11.24 -15.54
CA TYR A 34 -3.50 -10.81 -14.20
C TYR A 34 -2.26 -9.91 -14.17
N ILE A 35 -1.20 -10.26 -14.91
CA ILE A 35 -0.01 -9.41 -15.03
C ILE A 35 -0.38 -8.06 -15.67
N ASN A 36 -1.16 -8.06 -16.75
CA ASN A 36 -1.59 -6.82 -17.40
C ASN A 36 -2.42 -5.93 -16.47
N GLN A 37 -3.31 -6.53 -15.68
CA GLN A 37 -4.08 -5.82 -14.67
C GLN A 37 -3.17 -5.17 -13.61
N LEU A 38 -2.21 -5.92 -13.07
CA LEU A 38 -1.26 -5.40 -12.08
C LEU A 38 -0.44 -4.23 -12.63
N VAL A 39 0.01 -4.32 -13.88
CA VAL A 39 0.74 -3.24 -14.55
C VAL A 39 -0.13 -2.00 -14.71
N ALA A 40 -1.39 -2.16 -15.12
CA ALA A 40 -2.34 -1.07 -15.26
C ALA A 40 -2.64 -0.38 -13.92
N GLU A 41 -2.90 -1.16 -12.87
CA GLU A 41 -3.14 -0.67 -11.50
C GLU A 41 -1.93 0.09 -10.97
N LYS A 42 -0.72 -0.46 -11.11
CA LYS A 42 0.52 0.21 -10.68
C LYS A 42 0.77 1.50 -11.45
N THR A 43 0.55 1.49 -12.76
CA THR A 43 0.71 2.70 -13.59
C THR A 43 -0.27 3.78 -13.16
N ARG A 44 -1.53 3.42 -12.91
CA ARG A 44 -2.55 4.35 -12.43
C ARG A 44 -2.21 4.94 -11.06
N LEU A 45 -1.77 4.12 -10.11
CA LEU A 45 -1.34 4.60 -8.78
C LEU A 45 -0.15 5.56 -8.88
N LYS A 46 0.80 5.27 -9.78
CA LYS A 46 1.94 6.14 -10.06
C LYS A 46 1.52 7.46 -10.68
N GLN A 47 0.59 7.46 -11.61
CA GLN A 47 0.04 8.68 -12.22
C GLN A 47 -0.70 9.55 -11.21
N LEU A 48 -1.41 8.94 -10.25
CA LEU A 48 -2.12 9.65 -9.19
C LEU A 48 -1.19 10.18 -8.08
N GLY A 49 0.13 9.93 -8.15
CA GLY A 49 1.06 10.29 -7.08
C GLY A 49 0.85 9.52 -5.76
N LEU A 50 -0.04 8.52 -5.76
CA LEU A 50 -0.36 7.67 -4.61
C LEU A 50 0.62 6.50 -4.45
N ASP A 51 1.67 6.46 -5.28
CA ASP A 51 2.74 5.48 -5.17
C ASP A 51 3.53 5.79 -3.90
N LYS A 52 2.99 5.31 -2.76
CA LYS A 52 3.67 5.29 -1.49
C LYS A 52 4.94 4.48 -1.73
N LYS A 53 6.07 5.17 -1.88
CA LYS A 53 7.38 4.55 -1.87
C LYS A 53 7.37 3.59 -0.69
N PRO A 54 7.77 2.31 -0.85
CA PRO A 54 7.87 1.43 0.30
C PRO A 54 8.72 2.15 1.34
N LEU A 55 8.12 2.47 2.49
CA LEU A 55 8.82 3.10 3.60
C LEU A 55 10.05 2.22 3.84
N LYS A 56 11.24 2.82 3.85
CA LYS A 56 12.48 2.06 4.04
C LYS A 56 12.30 1.21 5.29
N ARG A 57 12.72 -0.05 5.25
CA ARG A 57 12.55 -1.04 6.34
C ARG A 57 12.94 -0.51 7.74
N ASN A 58 13.80 0.51 7.79
CA ASN A 58 14.25 1.21 8.99
C ASN A 58 13.23 2.21 9.59
N GLN A 59 12.08 2.44 8.97
CA GLN A 59 11.03 3.36 9.48
C GLN A 59 9.92 2.64 10.23
N TYR A 60 9.95 1.32 10.31
CA TYR A 60 9.05 0.59 11.21
C TYR A 60 9.66 0.64 12.61
N PRO A 61 8.95 1.18 13.62
CA PRO A 61 9.36 0.98 15.01
C PRO A 61 9.47 -0.54 15.23
N SER A 62 10.58 -0.96 15.85
CA SER A 62 10.74 -2.37 16.19
C SER A 62 9.63 -2.79 17.16
N LEU A 63 9.32 -4.09 17.24
CA LEU A 63 8.33 -4.59 18.21
C LEU A 63 8.66 -4.11 19.65
N TRP A 64 9.94 -3.92 19.94
CA TRP A 64 10.46 -3.39 21.19
C TRP A 64 10.19 -1.89 21.40
N ASP A 65 10.05 -1.12 20.33
CA ASP A 65 9.69 0.30 20.40
C ASP A 65 8.20 0.52 20.67
N LEU A 66 7.34 -0.46 20.34
CA LEU A 66 5.92 -0.43 20.73
C LEU A 66 5.73 -0.50 22.24
N ALA A 67 6.58 -1.23 22.96
CA ALA A 67 6.55 -1.28 24.43
C ALA A 67 6.89 0.07 25.08
N LYS A 68 7.62 0.95 24.37
CA LYS A 68 7.89 2.33 24.84
C LYS A 68 6.67 3.22 24.68
N LEU A 69 5.87 3.02 23.62
CA LEU A 69 4.60 3.74 23.43
C LEU A 69 3.57 3.37 24.50
N ALA A 70 3.56 2.13 24.99
CA ALA A 70 2.71 1.68 26.10
C ALA A 70 3.08 2.32 27.46
N LYS A 71 4.30 2.87 27.60
CA LYS A 71 4.75 3.58 28.81
C LYS A 71 4.46 5.08 28.78
N LEU A 72 3.93 5.60 27.68
CA LEU A 72 3.42 6.98 27.68
C LEU A 72 2.22 7.02 28.62
N PRO A 73 2.22 7.87 29.66
CA PRO A 73 1.06 8.00 30.52
C PRO A 73 -0.12 8.32 29.62
N SER A 74 -1.19 7.54 29.78
CA SER A 74 -2.49 7.74 29.13
C SER A 74 -3.07 9.09 29.56
N LYS A 75 -2.47 10.18 29.10
CA LYS A 75 -3.13 11.46 29.04
C LYS A 75 -4.09 11.34 27.87
N PRO A 76 -5.41 11.51 28.08
CA PRO A 76 -6.31 11.68 26.95
C PRO A 76 -5.69 12.78 26.10
N MET A 77 -5.41 12.49 24.82
CA MET A 77 -4.92 13.52 23.92
C MET A 77 -6.00 14.59 23.91
N GLY A 78 -5.75 15.68 24.64
CA GLY A 78 -6.57 16.86 24.57
C GLY A 78 -6.73 17.25 23.10
N ALA A 79 -7.88 17.80 22.75
CA ALA A 79 -8.20 18.21 21.40
C ALA A 79 -7.00 18.90 20.73
N SER A 80 -6.64 18.48 19.51
CA SER A 80 -5.62 19.15 18.71
C SER A 80 -5.95 20.65 18.61
N LYS A 81 -4.95 21.51 18.38
CA LYS A 81 -5.21 22.95 18.16
C LYS A 81 -6.25 23.17 17.05
N ASP A 82 -6.25 22.30 16.05
CA ASP A 82 -7.22 22.33 14.96
C ASP A 82 -8.62 21.88 15.42
N ASP A 83 -8.70 20.86 16.27
CA ASP A 83 -9.97 20.38 16.84
C ASP A 83 -10.60 21.43 17.78
N LYS A 84 -9.79 22.19 18.52
CA LYS A 84 -10.28 23.29 19.38
C LYS A 84 -10.98 24.39 18.59
N ILE A 85 -10.47 24.72 17.41
CA ILE A 85 -11.06 25.72 16.50
C ILE A 85 -12.34 25.17 15.87
N ILE A 86 -12.35 23.91 15.44
CA ILE A 86 -13.50 23.29 14.76
C ILE A 86 -14.66 23.05 15.73
N TYR A 87 -14.38 22.65 16.97
CA TYR A 87 -15.39 22.23 17.94
C TYR A 87 -15.69 23.26 19.05
N GLY A 88 -15.08 24.45 19.03
CA GLY A 88 -15.43 25.55 19.93
C GLY A 88 -15.23 25.25 21.42
N ILE A 89 -14.21 24.47 21.76
CA ILE A 89 -14.00 23.92 23.11
C ILE A 89 -13.48 24.98 24.11
N ASP A 90 -13.00 26.15 23.63
CA ASP A 90 -12.36 27.19 24.45
C ASP A 90 -13.27 28.41 24.77
N ASP A 91 -14.57 28.42 24.43
CA ASP A 91 -15.51 29.51 24.78
C ASP A 91 -16.31 29.23 26.07
N ARG A 92 -15.63 29.15 27.22
CA ARG A 92 -16.18 29.44 28.57
C ARG A 92 -15.11 29.89 29.55
#